data_AF-B8XSI4-F1
#
_entry.id   AF-B8XSI4-F1
#
_cell.length_a   1.000
_cell.length_b   1.000
_cell.length_c   1.000
_cell.angle_alpha   90.00
_cell.angle_beta   90.00
_cell.angle_gamma   90.00
#
_symmetry.space_group_name_H-M   'P 1'
#
loop_
_entity.id
_entity.type
_entity.pdbx_description
1 polymer ?
#
loop_
_entity_poly.entity_id
_entity_poly.type
_entity_poly.pdbx_seq_one_letter_code
_entity_poly.pdbx_strand_id
1 'polypeptide(L)'
;MIHLQVLTVISLAATTFSMDTLQPIRSPSCPDPVYTCRPGQTCCRGLHGYGCCPMDSATCCSDLLHCCPHGTACTAYGLCVRGDHKLLSRALQIMLNARKVA
;
A
#
# COMPACT_ATOMS: atom_id res chain seq x y z
N MET A 1 18.03 44.71 -12.65
CA MET A 1 19.35 44.03 -12.75
C MET A 1 19.35 42.67 -12.02
N ILE A 2 18.31 41.83 -12.21
CA ILE A 2 18.15 40.55 -11.47
C ILE A 2 17.94 39.36 -12.44
N HIS A 3 18.07 39.58 -13.75
CA HIS A 3 17.73 38.57 -14.77
C HIS A 3 18.96 37.90 -15.41
N LEU A 4 20.18 38.19 -14.93
CA LEU A 4 21.42 37.71 -15.54
C LEU A 4 22.19 36.67 -14.71
N GLN A 5 21.73 36.33 -13.50
CA GLN A 5 22.41 35.35 -12.63
C GLN A 5 21.88 33.91 -12.74
N VAL A 6 20.88 33.67 -13.59
CA VAL A 6 20.27 32.33 -13.72
C VAL A 6 20.95 31.48 -14.81
N LEU A 7 21.73 32.06 -15.72
CA LEU A 7 22.44 31.27 -16.75
C LEU A 7 23.68 30.55 -16.23
N THR A 8 24.36 31.07 -15.20
CA THR A 8 25.63 30.50 -14.70
C THR A 8 25.43 29.29 -13.80
N VAL A 9 24.24 29.10 -13.23
CA VAL A 9 23.91 27.94 -12.40
C VAL A 9 23.60 26.67 -13.21
N ILE A 10 23.44 26.79 -14.54
CA ILE A 10 23.08 25.66 -15.41
C ILE A 10 24.29 24.74 -15.71
N SER A 11 25.52 25.25 -15.61
CA SER A 11 26.73 24.48 -16.00
C SER A 11 27.52 23.85 -14.85
N LEU A 12 27.19 24.13 -13.58
CA LEU A 12 27.86 23.55 -12.40
C LEU A 12 26.95 22.63 -11.58
N ALA A 13 25.64 22.58 -11.86
CA ALA A 13 24.69 21.72 -11.16
C ALA A 13 24.65 20.27 -11.68
N ALA A 14 25.73 19.80 -12.32
CA ALA A 14 25.85 18.41 -12.75
C ALA A 14 26.21 17.43 -11.62
N THR A 15 26.38 17.88 -10.36
CA THR A 15 26.83 16.98 -9.28
C THR A 15 26.04 16.94 -7.98
N THR A 16 25.34 17.96 -7.48
CA THR A 16 24.61 17.83 -6.19
C THR A 16 23.44 18.80 -6.01
N PHE A 17 22.37 18.63 -6.77
CA PHE A 17 21.04 19.06 -6.32
C PHE A 17 20.12 17.86 -6.53
N SER A 18 19.84 17.12 -5.45
CA SER A 18 18.78 16.13 -5.44
C SER A 18 17.44 16.87 -5.54
N MET A 19 17.13 17.46 -6.70
CA MET A 19 15.75 17.46 -7.15
C MET A 19 15.43 15.99 -7.34
N ASP A 20 14.86 15.41 -6.28
CA ASP A 20 14.00 14.25 -6.41
C ASP A 20 13.15 14.53 -7.63
N THR A 21 13.53 13.87 -8.73
CA THR A 21 12.80 13.99 -9.96
C THR A 21 11.43 13.50 -9.55
N LEU A 22 10.41 14.37 -9.57
CA LEU A 22 9.03 13.93 -9.55
C LEU A 22 8.85 13.12 -10.84
N GLN A 23 9.41 11.91 -10.83
CA GLN A 23 9.08 10.88 -11.77
C GLN A 23 7.55 10.86 -11.74
N PRO A 24 6.87 10.79 -12.89
CA PRO A 24 5.50 10.34 -12.89
C PRO A 24 5.56 8.85 -12.56
N ILE A 25 5.91 8.53 -11.31
CA ILE A 25 5.74 7.18 -10.78
C ILE A 25 4.24 7.04 -10.81
N ARG A 26 3.76 6.34 -11.85
CA ARG A 26 2.35 6.11 -12.11
C ARG A 26 1.71 5.74 -10.78
N SER A 27 1.01 6.71 -10.21
CA SER A 27 0.12 6.47 -9.10
C SER A 27 -0.84 5.40 -9.59
N PRO A 28 -0.97 4.25 -8.92
CA PRO A 28 -1.99 3.30 -9.30
C PRO A 28 -3.32 4.06 -9.23
N SER A 29 -3.90 4.32 -10.39
CA SER A 29 -5.24 4.87 -10.48
C SER A 29 -6.12 3.87 -9.75
N CYS A 30 -6.85 4.34 -8.75
CA CYS A 30 -7.85 3.50 -8.11
C CYS A 30 -8.83 3.01 -9.18
N PRO A 31 -9.59 1.93 -8.90
CA PRO A 31 -10.64 1.49 -9.81
C PRO A 31 -11.60 2.62 -10.20
N ASP A 32 -11.78 3.59 -9.30
CA ASP A 32 -12.42 4.87 -9.59
C ASP A 32 -11.37 5.95 -9.93
N PRO A 33 -11.41 6.55 -11.13
CA PRO A 33 -10.43 7.53 -11.59
C PRO A 33 -10.46 8.85 -10.81
N VAL A 34 -11.51 9.11 -10.01
CA VAL A 34 -11.58 10.29 -9.14
C VAL A 34 -10.59 10.18 -7.98
N TYR A 35 -10.22 8.96 -7.58
CA TYR A 35 -9.33 8.70 -6.46
C TYR A 35 -7.97 8.23 -6.96
N THR A 36 -6.92 8.82 -6.42
CA THR A 36 -5.54 8.52 -6.82
C THR A 36 -4.64 8.50 -5.58
N CYS A 37 -3.83 7.46 -5.44
CA CYS A 37 -2.89 7.31 -4.32
C CYS A 37 -1.45 7.54 -4.76
N ARG A 38 -0.58 7.96 -3.82
CA ARG A 38 0.84 8.11 -4.12
C ARG A 38 1.47 6.76 -4.45
N PRO A 39 2.60 6.73 -5.18
CA PRO A 39 3.38 5.50 -5.32
C PRO A 39 3.73 4.89 -3.95
N GLY A 40 3.68 3.57 -3.85
CA GLY A 40 3.88 2.83 -2.59
C GLY A 40 2.67 2.86 -1.64
N GLN A 41 1.54 3.41 -2.07
CA GLN A 41 0.28 3.34 -1.34
C GLN A 41 -0.70 2.38 -2.02
N THR A 42 -1.57 1.77 -1.22
CA THR A 42 -2.64 0.89 -1.72
C THR A 42 -3.96 1.62 -1.71
N CYS A 43 -4.70 1.52 -2.81
CA CYS A 43 -6.05 2.04 -2.88
C CYS A 43 -7.05 1.06 -2.26
N CYS A 44 -7.78 1.50 -1.24
CA CYS A 44 -8.80 0.73 -0.56
C CYS A 44 -10.15 1.43 -0.60
N ARG A 45 -11.23 0.65 -0.59
CA ARG A 45 -12.58 1.20 -0.54
C ARG A 45 -12.85 1.77 0.86
N GLY A 46 -13.28 3.02 0.93
CA GLY A 46 -13.68 3.72 2.13
C GLY A 46 -15.20 3.91 2.21
N LEU A 47 -15.69 4.47 3.33
CA LEU A 47 -17.11 4.79 3.52
C LEU A 47 -17.67 5.73 2.43
N HIS A 48 -16.85 6.65 1.93
CA HIS A 48 -17.24 7.69 0.96
C HIS A 48 -16.55 7.53 -0.41
N GLY A 49 -16.11 6.32 -0.77
CA GLY A 49 -15.42 6.07 -2.05
C GLY A 49 -14.14 5.28 -1.86
N TYR A 50 -12.99 5.88 -2.11
CA TYR A 50 -11.69 5.26 -1.93
C TYR A 50 -10.76 6.10 -1.04
N GLY A 51 -9.90 5.40 -0.29
CA GLY A 51 -8.84 5.98 0.54
C GLY A 51 -7.50 5.29 0.26
N CYS A 52 -6.42 5.94 0.68
CA CYS A 52 -5.06 5.46 0.42
C CYS A 52 -4.42 4.94 1.72
N CYS A 53 -4.07 3.66 1.73
CA CYS A 53 -3.29 3.08 2.81
C CYS A 53 -1.81 3.42 2.59
N PRO A 54 -1.05 3.78 3.65
CA PRO A 54 0.36 4.17 3.53
C PRO A 54 1.31 3.02 3.21
N MET A 55 0.80 1.79 3.15
CA MET A 55 1.55 0.58 2.85
C MET A 55 1.24 0.13 1.43
N ASP A 56 2.26 -0.42 0.75
CA ASP A 56 2.09 -1.09 -0.53
C ASP A 56 1.46 -2.48 -0.33
N SER A 57 0.64 -2.91 -1.30
CA SER A 57 -0.09 -4.18 -1.28
C SER A 57 -0.83 -4.48 0.04
N ALA A 58 -1.43 -3.45 0.65
CA ALA A 58 -2.17 -3.56 1.91
C ALA A 58 -3.45 -4.38 1.73
N THR A 59 -3.82 -5.12 2.77
CA THR A 59 -5.13 -5.77 2.87
C THR A 59 -6.16 -4.73 3.33
N CYS A 60 -7.16 -4.45 2.50
CA CYS A 60 -8.27 -3.57 2.87
C CYS A 60 -9.22 -4.28 3.83
N CYS A 61 -9.51 -3.69 4.99
CA CYS A 61 -10.48 -4.24 5.92
C CYS A 61 -11.92 -3.92 5.47
N SER A 62 -12.88 -4.77 5.82
CA SER A 62 -14.30 -4.58 5.46
C SER A 62 -15.00 -3.47 6.25
N ASP A 63 -14.34 -2.92 7.28
CA ASP A 63 -14.80 -1.76 8.04
C ASP A 63 -14.62 -0.44 7.29
N LEU A 64 -13.97 -0.47 6.11
CA LEU A 64 -13.75 0.66 5.22
C LEU A 64 -12.92 1.81 5.85
N LEU A 65 -12.26 1.55 6.97
CA LEU A 65 -11.49 2.54 7.73
C LEU A 65 -10.06 2.05 7.97
N HIS A 66 -9.87 0.76 8.20
CA HIS A 66 -8.57 0.20 8.53
C HIS A 66 -7.92 -0.51 7.35
N CYS A 67 -6.59 -0.50 7.36
CA CYS A 67 -5.77 -1.23 6.41
C CYS A 67 -4.75 -2.07 7.17
N CYS A 68 -4.50 -3.26 6.68
CA CYS A 68 -3.52 -4.17 7.25
C CYS A 68 -2.33 -4.38 6.31
N PRO A 69 -1.13 -4.62 6.85
CA PRO A 69 0.05 -4.89 6.03
C PRO A 69 -0.14 -6.16 5.19
N HIS A 70 0.58 -6.25 4.08
CA HIS A 70 0.55 -7.41 3.20
C HIS A 70 0.79 -8.72 3.98
N GLY A 71 0.00 -9.76 3.65
CA GLY A 71 0.11 -11.08 4.29
C GLY A 71 -0.54 -11.17 5.68
N THR A 72 -1.31 -10.16 6.08
CA THR A 72 -2.13 -10.21 7.31
C THR A 72 -3.62 -10.13 6.99
N ALA A 73 -4.45 -10.65 7.89
CA ALA A 73 -5.90 -10.60 7.79
C ALA A 73 -6.45 -9.58 8.78
N CYS A 74 -7.52 -8.89 8.37
CA CYS A 74 -8.26 -7.99 9.25
C CYS A 74 -9.27 -8.78 10.10
N THR A 75 -9.34 -8.46 11.38
CA THR A 75 -10.48 -8.82 12.22
C THR A 75 -11.62 -7.80 12.04
N ALA A 76 -12.82 -8.11 12.54
CA ALA A 76 -13.98 -7.21 12.49
C ALA A 76 -13.77 -5.87 13.24
N TYR A 77 -12.74 -5.77 14.08
CA TYR A 77 -12.41 -4.59 14.87
C TYR A 77 -11.24 -3.78 14.27
N GLY A 78 -10.81 -4.08 13.03
CA GLY A 78 -9.69 -3.40 12.39
C GLY A 78 -8.31 -3.84 12.87
N LEU A 79 -8.21 -4.93 13.65
CA LEU A 79 -6.93 -5.46 14.09
C LEU A 79 -6.32 -6.37 13.03
N CYS A 80 -5.02 -6.23 12.81
CA CYS A 80 -4.26 -7.03 11.85
C CYS A 80 -3.69 -8.26 12.53
N VAL A 81 -4.18 -9.43 12.17
CA VAL A 81 -3.65 -10.71 12.63
C VAL A 81 -2.75 -11.31 11.57
N ARG A 82 -1.49 -11.50 11.93
CA ARG A 82 -0.56 -12.31 11.16
C ARG A 82 -0.80 -13.76 11.53
N GLY A 83 -1.75 -14.38 10.86
CA GLY A 83 -1.85 -15.83 10.93
C GLY A 83 -0.69 -16.41 10.14
N ASP A 84 0.06 -17.33 10.73
CA ASP A 84 0.61 -18.47 9.98
C ASP A 84 -0.58 -19.31 9.47
N HIS A 85 -1.49 -18.68 8.73
CA HIS A 85 -2.82 -19.16 8.40
C HIS A 85 -2.69 -20.45 7.60
N LYS A 86 -1.59 -20.62 6.88
CA LYS A 86 -1.22 -21.88 6.21
C LYS A 86 -0.83 -22.99 7.19
N LEU A 87 -0.07 -22.72 8.25
CA LEU A 87 0.31 -23.76 9.22
C LEU A 87 -0.87 -24.11 10.13
N LEU A 88 -1.63 -23.12 10.59
CA LEU A 88 -2.81 -23.34 11.42
C LEU A 88 -3.95 -23.99 10.63
N SER A 89 -4.21 -23.56 9.38
CA SER A 89 -5.18 -24.24 8.51
C SER A 89 -4.74 -25.66 8.16
N ARG A 90 -3.46 -25.90 7.87
CA ARG A 90 -2.95 -27.27 7.60
C ARG A 90 -3.05 -28.16 8.83
N ALA A 91 -2.68 -27.65 10.01
CA ALA A 91 -2.83 -28.39 11.26
C ALA A 91 -4.31 -28.69 11.57
N LEU A 92 -5.20 -27.70 11.40
CA LEU A 92 -6.64 -27.89 11.60
C LEU A 92 -7.22 -28.89 10.58
N GLN A 93 -6.81 -28.83 9.32
CA GLN A 93 -7.24 -29.77 8.28
C GLN A 93 -6.80 -31.20 8.62
N ILE A 94 -5.57 -31.40 9.12
CA ILE A 94 -5.07 -32.70 9.58
C ILE A 94 -5.95 -33.25 10.71
N MET A 95 -6.27 -32.42 11.70
CA MET A 95 -7.10 -32.83 12.85
C MET A 95 -8.56 -33.12 12.46
N LEU A 96 -9.13 -32.33 11.55
CA LEU A 96 -10.48 -32.55 11.03
C LEU A 96 -10.57 -33.78 10.11
N ASN A 97 -9.53 -34.06 9.33
CA ASN A 97 -9.45 -35.24 8.48
C ASN A 97 -9.22 -36.52 9.31
N ALA A 98 -8.45 -36.46 10.39
CA ALA A 98 -8.28 -37.59 11.31
C ALA A 98 -9.59 -38.03 11.97
N ARG A 99 -10.49 -37.08 12.27
CA ARG A 99 -11.85 -37.36 12.78
C ARG A 99 -12.75 -38.07 11.76
N LYS A 100 -12.42 -38.03 10.47
CA LYS A 100 -13.15 -38.71 9.39
C LYS A 100 -12.67 -40.14 9.12
N VAL A 101 -11.58 -40.57 9.76
CA VAL A 101 -10.94 -41.89 9.56
C VAL A 101 -11.18 -42.82 10.77
N ALA A 102 -11.90 -42.35 11.79
CA ALA A 102 -12.39 -43.16 12.91
C ALA A 102 -13.85 -43.57 12.70
#